data_AF-A0A7J9KXW9-F1
#
_entry.id   AF-A0A7J9KXW9-F1
#
_cell.length_a   1.000
_cell.length_b   1.000
_cell.length_c   1.000
_cell.angle_alpha   90.00
_cell.angle_beta   90.00
_cell.angle_gamma   90.00
#
_symmetry.space_group_name_H-M   'P 1'
#
loop_
_entity.id
_entity.type
_entity.pdbx_description
1 polymer ?
#
loop_
_entity_poly.entity_id
_entity_poly.type
_entity_poly.pdbx_seq_one_letter_code
_entity_poly.pdbx_strand_id
1 'polypeptide(L)' 'MCREWELSFRLSMHLWIIVAYSIPVATATAIFLNYSSGQGSFSDGMALGIFGTFNFMIVF' A
#
# COMPACT_ATOMS: atom_id res chain seq x y z
N MET A 1 -5.68 1.31 9.05
CA MET A 1 -6.96 1.99 8.75
C MET A 1 -7.91 2.03 9.95
N CYS A 2 -8.55 0.91 10.31
CA CYS A 2 -9.62 0.94 11.33
C CYS A 2 -9.12 1.36 12.72
N ARG A 3 -7.89 0.99 13.08
CA ARG A 3 -7.31 1.34 14.39
C ARG A 3 -7.05 2.85 14.50
N GLU A 4 -6.52 3.48 13.44
CA GLU A 4 -6.27 4.91 13.39
C GLU A 4 -7.58 5.72 13.46
N TRP A 5 -8.63 5.23 12.80
CA TRP A 5 -9.96 5.82 12.90
C TRP A 5 -10.55 5.68 14.30
N GLU A 6 -10.52 4.47 14.87
CA GLU A 6 -11.11 4.20 16.18
C GLU A 6 -10.43 5.02 17.27
N LEU A 7 -9.10 5.15 17.23
CA LEU A 7 -8.36 5.97 18.18
C LEU A 7 -8.65 7.47 18.01
N SER A 8 -8.71 7.97 16.76
CA SER A 8 -9.07 9.37 16.49
C SER A 8 -10.49 9.68 16.96
N PHE A 9 -11.43 8.75 16.76
CA PHE A 9 -12.81 8.87 17.21
C PHE A 9 -12.91 8.87 18.74
N ARG A 10 -12.24 7.92 19.42
CA ARG A 10 -12.19 7.85 20.89
C ARG A 10 -11.57 9.10 21.52
N LEU A 11 -10.60 9.73 20.85
CA LEU A 11 -9.95 10.97 21.31
C LEU A 11 -10.63 12.25 20.81
N SER A 12 -11.73 12.16 20.06
CA SER A 12 -12.39 13.30 19.39
C SER A 12 -11.42 14.16 18.56
N MET A 13 -10.43 13.51 17.95
CA MET A 13 -9.45 14.11 17.05
C MET A 13 -9.95 14.11 15.61
N HIS A 14 -9.44 15.03 14.79
CA HIS A 14 -9.81 15.13 13.38
C HIS A 14 -9.35 13.89 12.59
N LEU A 15 -10.23 13.34 11.74
CA LEU A 15 -9.99 12.11 10.97
C LEU A 15 -8.92 12.19 9.85
N TRP A 16 -8.17 13.28 9.71
CA TRP A 16 -7.22 13.41 8.60
C TRP A 16 -6.12 12.34 8.59
N ILE A 17 -5.83 11.72 9.74
CA ILE A 17 -4.82 10.66 9.84
C ILE A 17 -5.22 9.42 9.03
N ILE A 18 -6.47 8.97 9.10
CA ILE A 18 -6.93 7.83 8.29
C ILE A 18 -6.95 8.18 6.79
N VAL A 19 -7.30 9.43 6.46
CA VAL A 19 -7.31 9.91 5.06
C VAL A 19 -5.90 9.93 4.50
N ALA A 20 -4.93 10.50 5.22
CA ALA A 20 -3.53 10.52 4.79
C ALA A 20 -2.94 9.11 4.66
N TYR A 21 -3.25 8.23 5.61
CA TYR A 21 -2.80 6.84 5.56
C TYR A 21 -3.39 6.05 4.37
N SER A 22 -4.48 6.52 3.75
CA SER A 22 -5.10 5.85 2.60
C SER A 22 -4.23 5.87 1.35
N ILE A 23 -3.35 6.87 1.21
CA ILE A 23 -2.40 7.00 0.10
C ILE A 23 -1.39 5.82 0.05
N PRO A 24 -0.59 5.56 1.11
CA PRO A 24 0.36 4.46 1.09
C PRO A 24 -0.33 3.09 1.01
N VAL A 25 -1.54 2.93 1.56
CA VAL A 25 -2.29 1.68 1.44
C VAL A 25 -2.75 1.44 0.00
N ALA A 26 -3.33 2.44 -0.67
CA ALA A 26 -3.69 2.31 -2.07
C ALA A 26 -2.46 2.00 -2.96
N THR A 27 -1.33 2.65 -2.65
CA THR A 27 -0.07 2.41 -3.35
C THR A 27 0.42 0.97 -3.18
N ALA A 28 0.42 0.45 -1.95
CA ALA A 28 0.78 -0.93 -1.67
C ALA A 28 -0.17 -1.92 -2.37
N THR A 29 -1.48 -1.68 -2.34
CA THR A 29 -2.46 -2.52 -3.05
C THR A 29 -2.22 -2.52 -4.55
N ALA A 30 -1.89 -1.36 -5.14
CA ALA A 30 -1.60 -1.27 -6.57
C ALA A 30 -0.38 -2.12 -6.97
N ILE A 31 0.71 -2.02 -6.20
CA ILE A 31 1.99 -2.65 -6.53
C ILE A 31 1.97 -4.17 -6.26
N PHE A 32 1.36 -4.61 -5.15
CA PHE A 32 1.38 -6.03 -4.77
C PHE A 32 0.24 -6.85 -5.37
N LEU A 33 -0.94 -6.25 -5.56
CA LEU A 33 -2.14 -6.97 -5.99
C LEU A 33 -2.57 -6.60 -7.41
N ASN A 34 -2.78 -5.32 -7.70
CA ASN A 34 -3.35 -4.94 -9.00
C ASN A 34 -2.36 -5.20 -10.14
N TYR A 35 -1.09 -4.86 -9.97
CA TYR A 35 -0.05 -5.11 -10.97
C TYR A 35 0.13 -6.60 -11.25
N SER A 36 0.29 -7.40 -10.20
CA SER A 36 0.38 -8.87 -10.27
C SER A 36 -0.86 -9.48 -10.94
N SER A 37 -2.05 -8.99 -10.61
CA SER A 37 -3.30 -9.45 -11.23
C SER A 37 -3.40 -9.07 -12.70
N GLY A 38 -2.90 -7.89 -13.08
CA GLY A 38 -2.86 -7.44 -14.47
C GLY A 38 -1.90 -8.26 -15.34
N GLN A 39 -0.77 -8.69 -14.77
CA GLN A 39 0.21 -9.57 -15.43
C GLN A 39 -0.18 -11.05 -15.40
N GLY A 40 -1.15 -11.44 -14.57
CA GLY A 40 -1.59 -12.83 -14.42
C GLY A 40 -0.67 -13.70 -13.55
N SER A 41 0.26 -13.08 -12.82
CA SER A 41 1.24 -13.76 -11.98
C SER A 41 1.69 -12.90 -10.81
N PHE A 42 1.73 -13.50 -9.61
CA PHE A 42 2.29 -12.86 -8.41
C PHE A 42 3.82 -12.80 -8.41
N SER A 43 4.48 -13.57 -9.27
CA SER A 43 5.94 -13.54 -9.41
C SER A 43 6.42 -12.25 -10.07
N ASP A 44 5.56 -11.58 -10.84
CA ASP A 44 5.90 -10.32 -11.51
C ASP A 44 5.66 -9.11 -10.60
N GLY A 45 4.99 -9.29 -9.45
CA GLY A 45 4.82 -8.24 -8.44
C GLY A 45 6.12 -7.82 -7.77
N MET A 46 6.10 -6.68 -7.05
CA MET A 46 7.27 -6.21 -6.32
C MET A 46 7.72 -7.23 -5.26
N ALA A 47 8.99 -7.64 -5.31
CA ALA A 47 9.58 -8.50 -4.29
C ALA A 47 9.87 -7.73 -2.99
N LEU A 48 9.71 -8.40 -1.85
CA LEU A 48 9.95 -7.83 -0.51
C LEU A 48 11.45 -7.81 -0.17
N GLY A 49 12.17 -6.86 -0.76
CA GLY A 49 13.58 -6.61 -0.47
C GLY A 49 14.09 -5.40 -1.24
N ILE A 50 15.13 -4.75 -0.72
CA ILE A 50 15.68 -3.51 -1.28
C ILE A 50 16.04 -3.66 -2.77
N PHE A 51 16.78 -4.72 -3.12
CA PHE A 51 17.12 -5.02 -4.51
C PHE A 51 15.91 -5.41 -5.36
N GLY A 52 14.90 -6.04 -4.76
CA GLY A 52 13.65 -6.37 -5.43
C GLY A 52 12.82 -5.14 -5.79
N THR A 53 12.80 -4.13 -4.92
CA THR A 53 12.18 -2.83 -5.20
C THR A 53 12.90 -2.11 -6.35
N PHE A 54 14.24 -2.10 -6.35
CA PHE A 54 14.99 -1.54 -7.47
C PHE A 54 14.75 -2.29 -8.78
N ASN A 55 14.73 -3.62 -8.74
CA ASN A 55 14.47 -4.43 -9.93
C ASN A 55 13.06 -4.16 -10.48
N PHE A 56 12.05 -4.10 -9.61
CA PHE A 56 10.68 -3.73 -9.98
C PHE A 56 10.65 -2.35 -10.65
N MET A 57 11.32 -1.35 -10.10
CA MET A 57 11.36 0.01 -10.67
C MET A 57 12.05 0.09 -12.04
N ILE A 58 12.96 -0.83 -12.37
CA ILE A 58 13.66 -0.86 -13.66
C ILE A 58 12.85 -1.59 -14.74
N VAL A 59 12.08 -2.61 -14.34
CA VAL A 59 11.32 -3.47 -15.25
C VAL A 59 9.90 -2.95 -15.51
N PHE A 60 9.35 -2.14 -14.58
CA PHE A 60 8.01 -1.57 -14.64
C PHE A 60 7.77 -0.70 -15.88
#